data_AF-A0A2T4XZ68-F1
#
_entry.id   AF-A0A2T4XZ68-F1
#
_cell.length_a   1.000
_cell.length_b   1.000
_cell.length_c   1.000
_cell.angle_alpha   90.00
_cell.angle_beta   90.00
_cell.angle_gamma   90.00
#
_symmetry.space_group_name_H-M   'P 1'
#
loop_
_entity.id
_entity.type
_entity.pdbx_description
1 polymer ?
#
loop_
_entity_poly.entity_id
_entity_poly.type
_entity_poly.pdbx_seq_one_letter_code
_entity_poly.pdbx_strand_id
1 'polypeptide(L)' 'MKSIKTFVAVAALSMISFGSFAQSVSASASTLDRAEAKIAAQAAEQGASYKITSAQVNNRVYMTAELTK' A
#
# COMPACT_ATOMS: atom_id res chain seq x y z
N MET A 1 2.88 -40.82 9.85
CA MET A 1 1.64 -40.00 9.81
C MET A 1 1.69 -38.71 10.64
N LYS A 2 2.50 -38.60 11.71
CA LYS A 2 2.58 -37.37 12.54
C LYS A 2 3.37 -36.22 11.89
N SER A 3 4.44 -36.51 11.16
CA SER A 3 5.37 -35.51 10.59
C SER A 3 4.89 -34.85 9.28
N ILE A 4 4.04 -35.53 8.51
CA ILE A 4 3.48 -35.01 7.25
C ILE A 4 2.44 -33.91 7.51
N LYS A 5 1.65 -34.05 8.58
CA LYS A 5 0.66 -33.03 8.98
C LYS A 5 1.33 -31.71 9.37
N THR A 6 2.51 -31.77 9.98
CA THR A 6 3.28 -30.59 10.39
C THR A 6 3.86 -29.83 9.20
N PHE A 7 4.35 -30.52 8.17
CA PHE A 7 4.88 -29.88 6.97
C PHE A 7 3.81 -29.14 6.16
N VAL A 8 2.62 -29.73 6.00
CA VAL A 8 1.49 -29.07 5.34
C VAL A 8 1.02 -27.85 6.13
N ALA A 9 1.01 -27.92 7.47
CA ALA A 9 0.66 -26.78 8.31
C ALA A 9 1.68 -25.62 8.19
N VAL A 10 2.97 -25.92 8.13
CA VAL A 10 4.03 -24.91 7.96
C VAL A 10 3.98 -24.24 6.58
N ALA A 11 3.69 -25.00 5.52
CA ALA A 11 3.52 -24.45 4.17
C ALA A 11 2.26 -23.57 4.04
N ALA A 12 1.18 -23.91 4.74
CA ALA A 12 -0.02 -23.07 4.79
C ALA A 12 0.20 -21.78 5.60
N LEU A 13 0.95 -21.85 6.70
CA LEU A 13 1.20 -20.70 7.59
C LEU A 13 2.18 -19.68 6.97
N SER A 14 3.14 -20.13 6.14
CA SER A 14 4.09 -19.24 5.46
C SER A 14 3.46 -18.36 4.37
N MET A 15 2.30 -18.75 3.82
CA MET A 15 1.58 -17.95 2.82
C MET A 15 0.85 -16.73 3.44
N ILE A 16 0.59 -16.74 4.75
CA ILE A 16 -0.12 -15.65 5.44
C ILE A 16 0.82 -14.45 5.71
N SER A 17 2.13 -14.67 5.73
CA SER A 17 3.13 -13.64 6.05
C SER A 17 3.35 -12.59 4.94
N PHE A 18 2.72 -12.74 3.77
CA PHE A 18 2.78 -11.77 2.67
C PHE A 18 1.56 -10.82 2.62
N GLY A 19 0.66 -10.88 3.62
CA GLY A 19 -0.61 -10.15 3.57
C GLY A 19 -0.58 -8.67 3.91
N SER A 20 0.50 -8.16 4.51
CA SER A 20 0.51 -6.80 5.08
C SER A 20 1.63 -5.93 4.49
N PHE A 21 1.63 -5.76 3.17
CA PHE A 21 2.43 -4.71 2.54
C PHE A 21 1.68 -3.38 2.66
N ALA A 22 2.10 -2.54 3.60
CA ALA A 22 1.79 -1.12 3.52
C ALA A 22 2.58 -0.56 2.33
N GLN A 23 1.91 -0.37 1.20
CA GLN A 23 2.56 0.09 -0.02
C GLN A 23 2.60 1.62 -0.01
N SER A 24 3.77 2.22 0.06
CA SER A 24 3.90 3.67 -0.03
C SER A 24 3.85 4.12 -1.49
N VAL A 25 2.91 5.00 -1.82
CA VAL A 25 2.82 5.67 -3.12
C VAL A 25 3.16 7.14 -2.98
N SER A 26 3.85 7.66 -3.98
CA SER A 26 4.15 9.08 -4.09
C SER A 26 3.54 9.63 -5.38
N ALA A 27 2.87 10.78 -5.26
CA ALA A 27 2.30 11.51 -6.37
C ALA A 27 2.86 12.92 -6.42
N SER A 28 3.17 13.38 -7.63
CA SER A 28 3.53 14.77 -7.88
C SER A 28 2.54 15.45 -8.81
N ALA A 29 2.16 16.68 -8.44
CA ALA A 29 1.25 17.51 -9.22
C ALA A 29 1.51 19.00 -9.01
N SER A 30 0.83 19.82 -9.83
CA SER A 30 0.88 21.28 -9.73
C SER A 30 -0.02 21.84 -8.63
N THR A 31 -0.97 21.05 -8.12
CA THR A 31 -1.93 21.45 -7.08
C THR A 31 -2.16 20.28 -6.12
N LEU A 32 -2.57 20.59 -4.88
CA LEU A 32 -2.84 19.57 -3.85
C LEU A 32 -3.93 18.60 -4.30
N ASP A 33 -5.04 19.14 -4.81
CA ASP A 33 -6.17 18.39 -5.35
C ASP A 33 -5.75 17.35 -6.40
N ARG A 34 -4.89 17.75 -7.35
CA ARG A 34 -4.42 16.82 -8.40
C ARG A 34 -3.46 15.78 -7.87
N ALA A 35 -2.66 16.10 -6.84
CA ALA A 35 -1.81 15.11 -6.20
C ALA A 35 -2.67 14.10 -5.43
N GLU A 36 -3.72 14.55 -4.76
CA GLU A 36 -4.64 13.70 -4.01
C GLU A 36 -5.43 12.78 -4.93
N ALA A 37 -6.01 13.33 -6.00
CA ALA A 37 -6.75 12.56 -6.99
C ALA A 37 -5.91 11.44 -7.60
N LYS A 38 -4.60 11.66 -7.81
CA LYS A 38 -3.68 10.61 -8.27
C LYS A 38 -3.48 9.50 -7.25
N ILE A 39 -3.25 9.86 -5.99
CA ILE A 39 -3.11 8.88 -4.90
C ILE A 39 -4.40 8.09 -4.72
N ALA A 40 -5.56 8.76 -4.72
CA ALA A 40 -6.86 8.14 -4.60
C ALA A 40 -7.15 7.20 -5.77
N ALA A 41 -6.79 7.58 -7.00
CA ALA A 41 -6.91 6.72 -8.17
C ALA A 41 -6.02 5.46 -8.06
N GLN A 42 -4.76 5.63 -7.66
CA GLN A 42 -3.83 4.50 -7.44
C GLN A 42 -4.33 3.58 -6.31
N ALA A 43 -4.94 4.14 -5.28
CA ALA A 43 -5.54 3.39 -4.18
C ALA A 43 -6.76 2.59 -4.62
N ALA A 44 -7.67 3.22 -5.38
CA ALA A 44 -8.84 2.57 -5.94
C ALA A 44 -8.45 1.44 -6.92
N GLU A 45 -7.46 1.65 -7.78
CA GLU A 45 -6.92 0.62 -8.69
C GLU A 45 -6.38 -0.60 -7.93
N GLN A 46 -5.73 -0.37 -6.78
CA GLN A 46 -5.18 -1.45 -5.95
C GLN A 46 -6.21 -2.07 -5.00
N GLY A 47 -7.42 -1.50 -4.92
CA GLY A 47 -8.46 -1.87 -3.97
C GLY A 47 -8.02 -1.66 -2.52
N ALA A 48 -7.20 -0.64 -2.27
CA ALA A 48 -6.63 -0.33 -0.97
C ALA A 48 -7.15 1.02 -0.45
N SER A 49 -7.21 1.16 0.86
CA SER A 49 -7.40 2.46 1.51
C SER A 49 -6.08 3.23 1.48
N TYR A 50 -6.13 4.55 1.36
CA TYR A 50 -4.93 5.38 1.40
C TYR A 50 -4.93 6.30 2.62
N LYS A 51 -3.75 6.56 3.16
CA LYS A 51 -3.51 7.55 4.19
C LYS A 51 -2.35 8.43 3.78
N ILE A 52 -2.60 9.72 3.63
CA ILE A 52 -1.56 10.71 3.37
C ILE A 52 -0.63 10.75 4.60
N THR A 53 0.65 10.48 4.41
CA THR A 53 1.67 10.51 5.48
C THR A 53 2.56 11.75 5.39
N SER A 54 2.73 12.29 4.19
CA SER A 54 3.48 13.52 3.98
C SER A 54 2.95 14.29 2.77
N ALA A 55 2.90 15.61 2.89
CA ALA A 55 2.62 16.51 1.79
C ALA A 55 3.64 17.64 1.84
N GLN A 56 4.42 17.78 0.77
CA GLN A 56 5.44 18.79 0.64
C GLN A 56 5.12 19.67 -0.56
N VAL A 57 4.91 20.95 -0.30
CA VAL A 57 4.54 21.94 -1.32
C VAL A 57 5.69 22.94 -1.43
N ASN A 58 6.46 22.81 -2.50
CA ASN A 58 7.45 23.81 -2.93
C ASN A 58 6.99 24.39 -4.27
N ASN A 59 7.75 24.19 -5.35
CA ASN A 59 7.38 24.59 -6.71
C ASN A 59 6.36 23.63 -7.37
N ARG A 60 6.27 22.41 -6.85
CA ARG A 60 5.22 21.41 -7.12
C ARG A 60 4.82 20.76 -5.81
N VAL A 61 3.62 20.18 -5.82
CA VAL A 61 3.14 19.32 -4.74
C VAL A 61 3.76 17.95 -4.93
N TYR A 62 4.48 17.51 -3.90
CA TYR A 62 4.92 16.13 -3.71
C TYR A 62 4.15 15.58 -2.52
N MET A 63 3.40 14.52 -2.74
CA MET A 63 2.58 13.93 -1.71
C MET A 63 2.86 12.44 -1.63
N THR A 64 2.98 11.92 -0.42
CA THR A 64 3.18 10.50 -0.16
C THR A 64 2.02 9.99 0.66
N ALA A 65 1.50 8.84 0.28
CA ALA A 65 0.50 8.12 1.03
C ALA A 65 0.91 6.68 1.23
N GLU A 66 0.48 6.11 2.33
CA GLU A 66 0.52 4.68 2.56
C GLU A 66 -0.80 4.06 2.14
N LEU A 67 -0.71 3.04 1.30
CA LEU A 67 -1.82 2.18 0.90
C LEU A 67 -1.89 1.00 1.85
N THR A 68 -3.07 0.81 2.43
CA THR A 68 -3.39 -0.32 3.30
C THR A 68 -4.52 -1.10 2.66
N LYS A 69 -4.31 -2.40 2.45
CA LYS A 69 -5.27 -3.30 1.82
C LYS A 69 -6.05 -4.10 2.85
#